data_AF-A0A182SWB9-F1
#
_entry.id   AF-A0A182SWB9-F1
#
_cell.length_a   1.000
_cell.length_b   1.000
_cell.length_c   1.000
_cell.angle_alpha   90.00
_cell.angle_beta   90.00
_cell.angle_gamma   90.00
#
_symmetry.space_group_name_H-M   'P 1'
#
loop_
_entity.id
_entity.type
_entity.pdbx_description
1 polymer ?
#
loop_
_entity_poly.entity_id
_entity_poly.type
_entity_poly.pdbx_seq_one_letter_code
_entity_poly.pdbx_strand_id
1 'polypeptide(L)'
;MAQQSNGTVRQVRDGYSSTLTRLGDVPEASKVKSFLERTEAQGLEHNKRVGELLHDLATNYKRIIETAGEAIGNRLINATASLIDEATTSDNNYADRCLQRYVGDFRQGSYAPTRLSVCYQVDSRTVGYFSSANTAFLEQLRYSGVYGNQAQSVCAQGSTNCTMEYLEQLEGFTKQNQVRLNAFTTFLGEEIVALGERYDVCARAIRADIKHLVETTQYKFRNCFLTGR
;
A
#
# COMPACT_ATOMS: atom_id res chain seq x y z
N MET A 1 6.44 10.81 -9.73
CA MET A 1 5.85 9.47 -10.01
C MET A 1 4.80 9.51 -11.12
N ALA A 2 3.77 10.36 -11.06
CA ALA A 2 2.82 10.54 -12.19
C ALA A 2 3.49 10.94 -13.53
N GLN A 3 4.59 11.71 -13.46
CA GLN A 3 5.35 12.17 -14.64
C GLN A 3 6.10 11.05 -15.39
N GLN A 4 6.63 10.02 -14.71
CA GLN A 4 7.30 8.90 -15.38
C GLN A 4 6.29 7.96 -16.05
N SER A 5 5.16 7.70 -15.38
CA SER A 5 4.00 6.99 -15.98
C SER A 5 3.50 7.72 -17.24
N ASN A 6 3.39 9.05 -17.20
CA ASN A 6 2.99 9.86 -18.35
C ASN A 6 4.01 9.82 -19.52
N GLY A 7 5.30 9.74 -19.23
CA GLY A 7 6.35 9.62 -20.25
C GLY A 7 6.30 8.30 -21.00
N THR A 8 6.13 7.20 -20.26
CA THR A 8 6.05 5.84 -20.83
C THR A 8 4.78 5.65 -21.66
N VAL A 9 3.61 6.07 -21.17
CA VAL A 9 2.34 6.02 -21.91
C VAL A 9 2.43 6.80 -23.23
N ARG A 10 3.11 7.96 -23.20
CA ARG A 10 3.33 8.78 -24.41
C ARG A 10 4.19 8.08 -25.45
N GLN A 11 5.31 7.44 -25.06
CA GLN A 11 6.18 6.72 -25.99
C GLN A 11 5.48 5.53 -26.66
N VAL A 12 4.66 4.79 -25.90
CA VAL A 12 3.83 3.70 -26.44
C VAL A 12 2.85 4.25 -27.48
N ARG A 13 2.10 5.30 -27.10
CA ARG A 13 1.15 5.96 -28.00
C ARG A 13 1.82 6.46 -29.28
N ASP A 14 2.98 7.10 -29.17
CA ASP A 14 3.70 7.66 -30.31
C ASP A 14 4.22 6.54 -31.25
N GLY A 15 4.72 5.43 -30.69
CA GLY A 15 5.17 4.25 -31.45
C GLY A 15 4.05 3.60 -32.26
N TYR A 16 2.85 3.52 -31.70
CA TYR A 16 1.69 2.96 -32.39
C TYR A 16 1.00 3.94 -33.34
N SER A 17 1.04 5.24 -33.01
CA SER A 17 0.56 6.30 -33.91
C SER A 17 1.37 6.28 -35.21
N SER A 18 2.70 6.07 -35.12
CA SER A 18 3.56 5.87 -36.29
C SER A 18 3.13 4.67 -37.15
N THR A 19 2.74 3.56 -36.54
CA THR A 19 2.28 2.34 -37.22
C THR A 19 0.93 2.56 -37.91
N LEU A 20 0.00 3.24 -37.25
CA LEU A 20 -1.29 3.64 -37.83
C LEU A 20 -1.11 4.59 -39.02
N THR A 21 -0.25 5.61 -38.90
CA THR A 21 0.06 6.54 -40.00
C THR A 21 0.66 5.82 -41.21
N ARG A 22 1.48 4.78 -41.01
CA ARG A 22 2.06 3.98 -42.10
C ARG A 22 1.06 3.02 -42.75
N LEU A 23 0.09 2.51 -42.00
CA LEU A 23 -0.93 1.63 -42.55
C LEU A 23 -1.98 2.41 -43.35
N GLY A 24 -2.28 3.66 -43.01
CA GLY A 24 -3.33 4.42 -43.73
C GLY A 24 -4.71 3.79 -43.53
N ASP A 25 -5.58 3.82 -44.54
CA ASP A 25 -6.98 3.36 -44.45
C ASP A 25 -7.21 1.90 -44.91
N VAL A 26 -6.15 1.07 -45.00
CA VAL A 26 -6.35 -0.36 -45.32
C VAL A 26 -7.06 -1.10 -44.19
N PRO A 27 -7.84 -2.16 -44.48
CA PRO A 27 -8.59 -2.94 -43.48
C PRO A 27 -7.76 -3.39 -42.27
N GLU A 28 -6.48 -3.67 -42.48
CA GLU A 28 -5.50 -4.08 -41.49
C GLU A 28 -5.23 -3.00 -40.42
N ALA A 29 -5.41 -1.71 -40.75
CA ALA A 29 -5.30 -0.60 -39.81
C ALA A 29 -6.37 -0.71 -38.70
N SER A 30 -7.55 -1.26 -39.01
CA SER A 30 -8.62 -1.47 -38.02
C SER A 30 -8.24 -2.49 -36.95
N LYS A 31 -7.48 -3.54 -37.31
CA LYS A 31 -6.99 -4.55 -36.36
C LYS A 31 -5.97 -3.95 -35.40
N VAL A 32 -5.04 -3.15 -35.91
CA VAL A 32 -4.04 -2.44 -35.10
C VAL A 32 -4.70 -1.41 -34.18
N LYS A 33 -5.69 -0.66 -34.70
CA LYS A 33 -6.47 0.30 -33.92
C LYS A 33 -7.25 -0.38 -32.79
N SER A 34 -7.92 -1.50 -33.07
CA SER A 34 -8.65 -2.27 -32.06
C SER A 34 -7.72 -2.85 -30.99
N PHE A 35 -6.55 -3.36 -31.40
CA PHE A 35 -5.53 -3.85 -30.48
C PHE A 35 -5.06 -2.72 -29.52
N LEU A 36 -4.89 -1.51 -30.05
CA LEU A 36 -4.48 -0.34 -29.29
C LEU A 36 -5.50 0.09 -28.25
N GLU A 37 -6.74 0.26 -28.69
CA GLU A 37 -7.87 0.62 -27.83
C GLU A 37 -8.02 -0.39 -26.69
N ARG A 38 -7.87 -1.69 -26.98
CA ARG A 38 -7.92 -2.75 -25.96
C ARG A 38 -6.74 -2.67 -24.98
N THR A 39 -5.53 -2.44 -25.47
CA THR A 39 -4.34 -2.35 -24.62
C THR A 39 -4.40 -1.12 -23.71
N GLU A 40 -4.87 0.01 -24.23
CA GLU A 40 -5.11 1.22 -23.44
C GLU A 40 -6.18 0.97 -22.37
N ALA A 41 -7.34 0.40 -22.75
CA ALA A 41 -8.39 0.06 -21.80
C ALA A 41 -7.90 -0.89 -20.70
N GLN A 42 -7.10 -1.90 -21.04
CA GLN A 42 -6.50 -2.82 -20.07
C GLN A 42 -5.55 -2.10 -19.10
N GLY A 43 -4.70 -1.20 -19.60
CA GLY A 43 -3.80 -0.41 -18.76
C GLY A 43 -4.54 0.54 -17.83
N LEU A 44 -5.60 1.19 -18.30
CA LEU A 44 -6.46 2.07 -17.49
C LEU A 44 -7.17 1.30 -16.38
N GLU A 45 -7.78 0.17 -16.71
CA GLU A 45 -8.47 -0.68 -15.74
C GLU A 45 -7.49 -1.24 -14.69
N HIS A 46 -6.30 -1.68 -15.12
CA HIS A 46 -5.25 -2.13 -14.21
C HIS A 46 -4.82 -1.04 -13.23
N ASN A 47 -4.52 0.16 -13.74
CA ASN A 47 -4.13 1.29 -12.89
C ASN A 47 -5.24 1.69 -11.90
N LYS A 48 -6.50 1.64 -12.34
CA LYS A 48 -7.65 1.88 -11.47
C LYS A 48 -7.67 0.87 -10.32
N ARG A 49 -7.59 -0.42 -10.61
CA ARG A 49 -7.61 -1.49 -9.58
C ARG A 49 -6.42 -1.39 -8.62
N VAL A 50 -5.22 -1.17 -9.14
CA VAL A 50 -4.02 -0.96 -8.31
C VAL A 50 -4.21 0.26 -7.40
N GLY A 51 -4.79 1.34 -7.93
CA GLY A 51 -5.10 2.55 -7.17
C GLY A 51 -6.12 2.30 -6.05
N GLU A 52 -7.19 1.56 -6.33
CA GLU A 52 -8.21 1.16 -5.34
C GLU A 52 -7.58 0.32 -4.22
N LEU A 53 -6.78 -0.70 -4.56
CA LEU A 53 -6.12 -1.54 -3.57
C LEU A 53 -5.17 -0.76 -2.64
N LEU A 54 -4.37 0.16 -3.20
CA LEU A 54 -3.48 1.02 -2.41
C LEU A 54 -4.26 2.01 -1.54
N HIS A 55 -5.38 2.52 -2.04
CA HIS A 55 -6.27 3.39 -1.27
C HIS A 55 -6.91 2.65 -0.10
N ASP A 56 -7.36 1.41 -0.32
CA ASP A 56 -7.94 0.54 0.71
C ASP A 56 -6.90 0.23 1.80
N LEU A 57 -5.65 -0.09 1.42
CA LEU A 57 -4.56 -0.28 2.37
C LEU A 57 -4.34 0.96 3.24
N ALA A 58 -4.27 2.15 2.62
CA ALA A 58 -4.04 3.41 3.32
C ALA A 58 -5.19 3.74 4.29
N THR A 59 -6.43 3.54 3.85
CA THR A 59 -7.64 3.73 4.67
C THR A 59 -7.68 2.76 5.84
N ASN A 60 -7.38 1.48 5.59
CA ASN A 60 -7.34 0.47 6.64
C ASN A 60 -6.22 0.74 7.66
N TYR A 61 -5.02 1.09 7.20
CA TYR A 61 -3.92 1.49 8.07
C TYR A 61 -4.31 2.67 8.96
N LYS A 62 -4.88 3.74 8.38
CA LYS A 62 -5.35 4.90 9.12
C LYS A 62 -6.33 4.50 10.23
N ARG A 63 -7.35 3.71 9.88
CA ARG A 63 -8.35 3.21 10.84
C ARG A 63 -7.71 2.40 11.97
N ILE A 64 -6.77 1.51 11.65
CA ILE A 64 -6.04 0.71 12.65
C ILE A 64 -5.29 1.63 13.62
N ILE A 65 -4.52 2.59 13.11
CA ILE A 65 -3.74 3.51 13.95
C ILE A 65 -4.64 4.40 14.81
N GLU A 66 -5.70 4.97 14.24
CA GLU A 66 -6.66 5.81 14.97
C GLU A 66 -7.32 5.02 16.11
N THR A 67 -7.82 3.81 15.82
CA THR A 67 -8.47 2.95 16.81
C THR A 67 -7.49 2.53 17.92
N ALA A 68 -6.26 2.16 17.57
CA ALA A 68 -5.25 1.79 18.57
C ALA A 68 -4.81 3.00 19.40
N GLY A 69 -4.63 4.16 18.76
CA GLY A 69 -4.24 5.41 19.40
C GLY A 69 -5.28 5.89 20.39
N GLU A 70 -6.57 5.86 20.01
CA GLU A 70 -7.68 6.19 20.92
C GLU A 70 -7.73 5.23 22.10
N ALA A 71 -7.59 3.91 21.87
CA ALA A 71 -7.58 2.93 22.93
C ALA A 71 -6.42 3.12 23.92
N ILE A 72 -5.23 3.49 23.42
CA ILE A 72 -4.07 3.85 24.25
C ILE A 72 -4.38 5.12 25.05
N GLY A 73 -4.87 6.18 24.39
CA GLY A 73 -5.21 7.45 25.01
C GLY A 73 -6.22 7.30 26.14
N ASN A 74 -7.34 6.64 25.88
CA ASN A 74 -8.38 6.34 26.88
C ASN A 74 -7.81 5.56 28.06
N ARG A 75 -6.92 4.60 27.81
CA ARG A 75 -6.28 3.81 28.88
C ARG A 75 -5.38 4.67 29.76
N LEU A 76 -4.58 5.57 29.17
CA LEU A 76 -3.70 6.47 29.92
C LEU A 76 -4.50 7.50 30.72
N ILE A 77 -5.57 8.06 30.15
CA ILE A 77 -6.49 8.97 30.85
C ILE A 77 -7.11 8.26 32.05
N ASN A 78 -7.68 7.07 31.85
CA ASN A 78 -8.32 6.32 32.92
C ASN A 78 -7.33 5.90 34.01
N ALA A 79 -6.11 5.49 33.63
CA ALA A 79 -5.08 5.14 34.59
C ALA A 79 -4.63 6.36 35.41
N THR A 80 -4.45 7.51 34.76
CA THR A 80 -4.09 8.78 35.42
C THR A 80 -5.19 9.21 36.40
N ALA A 81 -6.45 9.22 35.94
CA ALA A 81 -7.60 9.55 36.78
C ALA A 81 -7.71 8.61 37.98
N SER A 82 -7.53 7.30 37.76
CA SER A 82 -7.55 6.31 38.85
C SER A 82 -6.46 6.57 39.90
N LEU A 83 -5.24 6.94 39.51
CA LEU A 83 -4.20 7.26 40.49
C LEU A 83 -4.52 8.54 41.27
N ILE A 84 -5.06 9.56 40.60
CA ILE A 84 -5.46 10.83 41.24
C ILE A 84 -6.61 10.60 42.21
N ASP A 85 -7.65 9.86 41.82
CA ASP A 85 -8.78 9.53 42.70
C ASP A 85 -8.32 8.73 43.92
N GLU A 86 -7.48 7.69 43.71
CA GLU A 86 -6.97 6.85 44.80
C GLU A 86 -6.09 7.66 45.77
N ALA A 87 -5.33 8.64 45.28
CA ALA A 87 -4.53 9.52 46.13
C ALA A 87 -5.36 10.58 46.85
N THR A 88 -6.31 11.24 46.17
CA THR A 88 -7.09 12.36 46.74
C THR A 88 -8.12 11.91 47.77
N THR A 89 -8.62 10.68 47.67
CA THR A 89 -9.60 10.11 48.60
C THR A 89 -8.96 9.39 49.79
N SER A 90 -7.63 9.34 49.86
CA SER A 90 -6.92 8.58 50.88
C SER A 90 -6.31 9.45 51.97
N ASP A 91 -6.45 9.01 53.21
CA ASP A 91 -5.77 9.58 54.37
C ASP A 91 -4.31 9.09 54.53
N ASN A 92 -3.76 8.41 53.51
CA ASN A 92 -2.41 7.88 53.57
C ASN A 92 -1.36 8.99 53.44
N ASN A 93 -0.47 9.10 54.43
CA ASN A 93 0.62 10.07 54.47
C ASN A 93 1.58 10.00 53.26
N TYR A 94 1.57 8.89 52.50
CA TYR A 94 2.41 8.72 51.30
C TYR A 94 1.70 9.07 49.98
N ALA A 95 0.40 9.37 50.00
CA ALA A 95 -0.44 9.51 48.80
C ALA A 95 0.13 10.51 47.79
N ASP A 96 0.41 11.75 48.21
CA ASP A 96 0.94 12.81 47.34
C ASP A 96 2.30 12.45 46.75
N ARG A 97 3.21 11.89 47.56
CA ARG A 97 4.55 11.51 47.11
C ARG A 97 4.49 10.38 46.10
N CYS A 98 3.69 9.35 46.34
CA CYS A 98 3.53 8.23 45.42
C CYS A 98 2.84 8.65 44.12
N LEU A 99 1.84 9.53 44.21
CA LEU A 99 1.18 10.11 43.03
C LEU A 99 2.19 10.88 42.18
N GLN A 100 2.93 11.82 42.76
CA GLN A 100 3.94 12.61 42.04
C GLN A 100 4.98 11.73 41.35
N ARG A 101 5.38 10.62 41.99
CA ARG A 101 6.37 9.70 41.45
C ARG A 101 5.87 8.94 40.22
N TYR A 102 4.66 8.39 40.28
CA TYR A 102 4.18 7.45 39.24
C TYR A 102 3.26 8.08 38.19
N VAL A 103 2.62 9.22 38.47
CA VAL A 103 1.81 9.90 37.46
C VAL A 103 2.66 10.43 36.31
N GLY A 104 3.93 10.79 36.59
CA GLY A 104 4.89 11.23 35.59
C GLY A 104 5.32 10.12 34.63
N ASP A 105 5.25 8.85 35.04
CA ASP A 105 5.65 7.72 34.20
C ASP A 105 4.78 7.65 32.94
N PHE A 106 3.48 7.94 33.02
CA PHE A 106 2.57 7.94 31.87
C PHE A 106 2.92 8.96 30.79
N ARG A 107 3.79 9.93 31.08
CA ARG A 107 4.29 10.92 30.10
C ARG A 107 5.55 10.46 29.37
N GLN A 108 6.16 9.35 29.79
CA GLN A 108 7.37 8.84 29.17
C GLN A 108 7.09 8.29 27.76
N GLY A 109 8.10 8.34 26.88
CA GLY A 109 7.99 7.88 25.50
C GLY A 109 7.57 6.40 25.35
N SER A 110 7.79 5.57 26.37
CA SER A 110 7.33 4.19 26.43
C SER A 110 5.80 4.06 26.39
N TYR A 111 5.06 5.07 26.84
CA TYR A 111 3.58 5.11 26.82
C TYR A 111 3.03 5.86 25.60
N ALA A 112 3.90 6.48 24.80
CA ALA A 112 3.46 7.40 23.75
C ALA A 112 2.75 6.66 22.60
N PRO A 113 1.59 7.14 22.13
CA PRO A 113 0.92 6.62 20.94
C PRO A 113 1.77 6.71 19.67
N THR A 114 2.77 7.61 19.64
CA THR A 114 3.70 7.77 18.51
C THR A 114 4.48 6.49 18.19
N ARG A 115 4.59 5.54 19.14
CA ARG A 115 5.17 4.21 18.91
C ARG A 115 4.48 3.44 17.79
N LEU A 116 3.19 3.71 17.54
CA LEU A 116 2.43 3.13 16.44
C LEU A 116 3.01 3.43 15.06
N SER A 117 3.78 4.52 14.91
CA SER A 117 4.46 4.86 13.64
C SER A 117 5.45 3.80 13.17
N VAL A 118 6.00 3.00 14.09
CA VAL A 118 6.93 1.90 13.76
C VAL A 118 6.24 0.85 12.89
N CYS A 119 4.93 0.64 13.05
CA CYS A 119 4.19 -0.34 12.27
C CYS A 119 4.22 -0.05 10.77
N TYR A 120 4.30 1.22 10.37
CA TYR A 120 4.48 1.58 8.96
C TYR A 120 5.94 1.55 8.51
N GLN A 121 6.87 1.99 9.36
CA GLN A 121 8.27 2.13 8.97
C GLN A 121 8.88 0.80 8.54
N VAL A 122 8.54 -0.29 9.23
CA VAL A 122 9.05 -1.64 8.95
C VAL A 122 8.69 -2.10 7.53
N ASP A 123 7.48 -1.78 7.06
CA ASP A 123 6.97 -2.26 5.77
C ASP A 123 6.89 -1.19 4.68
N SER A 124 7.42 0.02 4.94
CA SER A 124 7.47 1.11 3.95
C SER A 124 8.19 0.71 2.65
N ARG A 125 9.17 -0.19 2.73
CA ARG A 125 9.89 -0.75 1.58
C ARG A 125 9.00 -1.63 0.70
N THR A 126 8.04 -2.33 1.31
CA THR A 126 7.10 -3.22 0.62
C THR A 126 6.18 -2.44 -0.31
N VAL A 127 5.71 -1.25 0.12
CA VAL A 127 4.93 -0.35 -0.74
C VAL A 127 5.77 0.16 -1.92
N GLY A 128 7.05 0.48 -1.68
CA GLY A 128 7.98 0.83 -2.75
C GLY A 128 8.17 -0.29 -3.77
N TYR A 129 8.29 -1.54 -3.30
CA TYR A 129 8.38 -2.71 -4.15
C TYR A 129 7.14 -2.89 -5.04
N PHE A 130 5.92 -2.74 -4.52
CA PHE A 130 4.70 -2.84 -5.33
C PHE A 130 4.66 -1.80 -6.45
N SER A 131 5.11 -0.56 -6.17
CA SER A 131 5.22 0.49 -7.18
C SER A 131 6.23 0.14 -8.27
N SER A 132 7.41 -0.37 -7.90
CA SER A 132 8.42 -0.82 -8.86
C SER A 132 7.95 -2.01 -9.69
N ALA A 133 7.28 -2.99 -9.08
CA ALA A 133 6.73 -4.15 -9.76
C ALA A 133 5.63 -3.72 -10.76
N ASN A 134 4.70 -2.84 -10.35
CA ASN A 134 3.69 -2.28 -11.24
C ASN A 134 4.32 -1.59 -12.46
N THR A 135 5.37 -0.79 -12.24
CA THR A 135 6.11 -0.12 -13.31
C THR A 135 6.74 -1.14 -14.27
N ALA A 136 7.36 -2.20 -13.76
CA ALA A 136 7.95 -3.24 -14.60
C ALA A 136 6.90 -3.95 -15.48
N PHE A 137 5.71 -4.20 -14.94
CA PHE A 137 4.60 -4.77 -15.72
C PHE A 137 4.09 -3.82 -16.80
N LEU A 138 3.97 -2.52 -16.51
CA LEU A 138 3.61 -1.53 -17.52
C LEU A 138 4.68 -1.42 -18.62
N GLU A 139 5.97 -1.52 -18.28
CA GLU A 139 7.05 -1.57 -19.28
C GLU A 139 7.02 -2.88 -20.09
N GLN A 140 6.58 -4.01 -19.53
CA GLN A 140 6.36 -5.22 -20.32
C GLN A 140 5.25 -5.04 -21.37
N LEU A 141 4.15 -4.34 -21.03
CA LEU A 141 3.11 -3.98 -22.01
C LEU A 141 3.69 -3.15 -23.16
N ARG A 142 4.63 -2.24 -22.86
CA ARG A 142 5.36 -1.47 -23.87
C ARG A 142 6.19 -2.37 -24.77
N TYR A 143 6.94 -3.32 -24.23
CA TYR A 143 7.76 -4.22 -25.05
C TYR A 143 6.90 -5.06 -25.99
N SER A 144 5.71 -5.50 -25.58
CA SER A 144 4.74 -6.14 -26.47
C SER A 144 4.44 -5.28 -27.70
N GLY A 145 4.39 -3.95 -27.55
CA GLY A 145 4.22 -3.03 -28.68
C GLY A 145 5.45 -2.73 -29.52
N VAL A 146 6.64 -2.80 -28.92
CA VAL A 146 7.90 -2.72 -29.67
C VAL A 146 8.08 -3.96 -30.56
N TYR A 147 7.75 -5.15 -30.04
CA TYR A 147 7.69 -6.37 -30.86
C TYR A 147 6.66 -6.25 -31.98
N GLY A 148 5.53 -5.59 -31.72
CA GLY A 148 4.58 -5.17 -32.73
C GLY A 148 5.24 -4.40 -33.89
N ASN A 149 5.94 -3.32 -33.55
CA ASN A 149 6.60 -2.47 -34.53
C ASN A 149 7.75 -3.15 -35.29
N GLN A 150 8.52 -4.03 -34.65
CA GLN A 150 9.59 -4.78 -35.32
C GLN A 150 9.06 -5.88 -36.23
N ALA A 151 8.06 -6.64 -35.79
CA ALA A 151 7.44 -7.66 -36.64
C ALA A 151 6.74 -7.01 -37.85
N GLN A 152 6.12 -5.83 -37.66
CA GLN A 152 5.56 -5.05 -38.77
C GLN A 152 6.63 -4.51 -39.72
N SER A 153 7.78 -4.03 -39.24
CA SER A 153 8.84 -3.54 -40.12
C SER A 153 9.43 -4.66 -41.00
N VAL A 154 9.55 -5.87 -40.44
CA VAL A 154 10.00 -7.07 -41.17
C VAL A 154 8.93 -7.56 -42.15
N CYS A 155 7.68 -7.67 -41.71
CA CYS A 155 6.60 -8.14 -42.57
C CYS A 155 6.18 -7.13 -43.65
N ALA A 156 6.35 -5.83 -43.42
CA ALA A 156 6.09 -4.79 -44.43
C ALA A 156 7.12 -4.80 -45.58
N GLN A 157 8.30 -5.41 -45.37
CA GLN A 157 9.30 -5.64 -46.42
C GLN A 157 9.15 -7.04 -47.06
N GLY A 158 8.25 -7.87 -46.54
CA GLY A 158 8.08 -9.29 -46.90
C GLY A 158 6.74 -9.60 -47.59
N SER A 159 6.38 -10.88 -47.60
CA SER A 159 5.15 -11.36 -48.25
C SER A 159 3.88 -11.01 -47.47
N THR A 160 2.76 -10.92 -48.18
CA THR A 160 1.42 -10.67 -47.63
C THR A 160 1.04 -11.63 -46.49
N ASN A 161 1.55 -12.87 -46.52
CA ASN A 161 1.32 -13.87 -45.48
C ASN A 161 1.98 -13.50 -44.14
N CYS A 162 3.19 -12.90 -44.16
CA CYS A 162 3.86 -12.44 -42.94
C CYS A 162 3.01 -11.39 -42.23
N THR A 163 2.47 -10.43 -42.98
CA THR A 163 1.62 -9.37 -42.44
C THR A 163 0.32 -9.91 -41.86
N MET A 164 -0.32 -10.90 -42.50
CA MET A 164 -1.51 -11.54 -41.95
C MET A 164 -1.22 -12.31 -40.65
N GLU A 165 -0.16 -13.12 -40.63
CA GLU A 165 0.24 -13.90 -39.44
C GLU A 165 0.59 -12.96 -38.27
N TYR A 166 1.29 -11.86 -38.54
CA TYR A 166 1.57 -10.82 -37.56
C TYR A 166 0.28 -10.21 -36.97
N LEU A 167 -0.69 -9.85 -37.81
CA LEU A 167 -1.95 -9.25 -37.35
C LEU A 167 -2.81 -10.23 -36.55
N GLU A 168 -2.70 -11.53 -36.82
CA GLU A 168 -3.35 -12.58 -36.03
C GLU A 168 -2.71 -12.72 -34.64
N GLN A 169 -1.39 -12.56 -34.53
CA GLN A 169 -0.68 -12.60 -33.24
C GLN A 169 -1.03 -11.44 -32.30
N LEU A 170 -1.48 -10.30 -32.83
CA LEU A 170 -1.90 -9.15 -32.01
C LEU A 170 -3.00 -9.53 -30.99
N GLU A 171 -3.97 -10.36 -31.39
CA GLU A 171 -5.01 -10.81 -30.46
C GLU A 171 -4.42 -11.71 -29.35
N GLY A 172 -3.43 -12.53 -29.70
CA GLY A 172 -2.66 -13.33 -28.75
C GLY A 172 -1.95 -12.46 -27.71
N PHE A 173 -1.29 -11.38 -28.15
CA PHE A 173 -0.63 -10.42 -27.25
C PHE A 173 -1.63 -9.71 -26.33
N THR A 174 -2.80 -9.31 -26.82
CA THR A 174 -3.86 -8.73 -25.98
C THR A 174 -4.31 -9.68 -24.88
N LYS A 175 -4.51 -10.97 -25.19
CA LYS A 175 -4.90 -11.99 -24.19
C LYS A 175 -3.78 -12.22 -23.17
N GLN A 176 -2.53 -12.33 -23.62
CA GLN A 176 -1.39 -12.50 -22.73
C GLN A 176 -1.19 -11.31 -21.79
N ASN A 177 -1.32 -10.08 -22.31
CA ASN A 177 -1.26 -8.85 -21.53
C ASN A 177 -2.35 -8.86 -20.45
N GLN A 178 -3.59 -9.19 -20.81
CA GLN A 178 -4.70 -9.26 -19.85
C GLN A 178 -4.44 -10.27 -18.73
N VAL A 179 -3.95 -11.47 -19.07
CA VAL A 179 -3.63 -12.50 -18.07
C VAL A 179 -2.54 -12.00 -17.11
N ARG A 180 -1.50 -11.34 -17.62
CA ARG A 180 -0.42 -10.78 -16.78
C ARG A 180 -0.90 -9.68 -15.85
N LEU A 181 -1.71 -8.74 -16.35
CA LEU A 181 -2.26 -7.64 -15.55
C LEU A 181 -3.22 -8.15 -14.47
N ASN A 182 -4.08 -9.11 -14.81
CA ASN A 182 -4.95 -9.76 -13.85
C ASN A 182 -4.14 -10.49 -12.77
N ALA A 183 -3.13 -11.27 -13.17
CA ALA A 183 -2.27 -12.00 -12.22
C ALA A 183 -1.54 -11.05 -11.26
N PHE A 184 -1.03 -9.92 -11.76
CA PHE A 184 -0.41 -8.90 -10.89
C PHE A 184 -1.43 -8.29 -9.93
N THR A 185 -2.63 -7.96 -10.40
CA THR A 185 -3.67 -7.38 -9.54
C THR A 185 -4.08 -8.35 -8.44
N THR A 186 -4.21 -9.64 -8.75
CA THR A 186 -4.49 -10.69 -7.75
C THR A 186 -3.36 -10.80 -6.73
N PHE A 187 -2.11 -10.93 -7.20
CA PHE A 187 -0.93 -10.97 -6.33
C PHE A 187 -0.85 -9.74 -5.42
N LEU A 188 -1.01 -8.54 -5.99
CA LEU A 188 -0.99 -7.29 -5.24
C LEU A 188 -2.11 -7.25 -4.19
N GLY A 189 -3.30 -7.75 -4.53
CA GLY A 189 -4.42 -7.85 -3.60
C GLY A 189 -4.09 -8.73 -2.39
N GLU A 190 -3.54 -9.92 -2.62
CA GLU A 190 -3.10 -10.85 -1.56
C GLU A 190 -2.03 -10.21 -0.66
N GLU A 191 -1.02 -9.59 -1.26
CA GLU A 191 0.06 -8.92 -0.55
C GLU A 191 -0.41 -7.71 0.27
N ILE A 192 -1.39 -6.95 -0.24
CA ILE A 192 -1.99 -5.83 0.47
C ILE A 192 -2.80 -6.31 1.68
N VAL A 193 -3.54 -7.41 1.56
CA VAL A 193 -4.25 -8.03 2.69
C VAL A 193 -3.24 -8.46 3.77
N ALA A 194 -2.20 -9.19 3.38
CA ALA A 194 -1.15 -9.63 4.31
C ALA A 194 -0.41 -8.45 4.98
N LEU A 195 -0.20 -7.36 4.24
CA LEU A 195 0.37 -6.13 4.79
C LEU A 195 -0.59 -5.45 5.79
N GLY A 196 -1.87 -5.40 5.49
CA GLY A 196 -2.90 -4.90 6.41
C GLY A 196 -2.95 -5.70 7.72
N GLU A 197 -2.85 -7.02 7.65
CA GLU A 197 -2.78 -7.90 8.83
C GLU A 197 -1.53 -7.63 9.68
N ARG A 198 -0.37 -7.44 9.05
CA ARG A 198 0.87 -7.06 9.75
C ARG A 198 0.73 -5.75 10.51
N TYR A 199 0.10 -4.74 9.91
CA TYR A 199 -0.18 -3.47 10.58
C TYR A 199 -1.09 -3.66 11.80
N ASP A 200 -2.15 -4.45 11.69
CA ASP A 200 -3.06 -4.75 12.80
C ASP A 200 -2.36 -5.51 13.93
N VAL A 201 -1.57 -6.54 13.61
CA VAL A 201 -0.79 -7.29 14.60
C VAL A 201 0.21 -6.39 15.33
N CYS A 202 0.93 -5.54 14.60
CA CYS A 202 1.87 -4.58 15.19
C CYS A 202 1.15 -3.59 16.13
N ALA A 203 0.02 -3.01 15.69
CA ALA A 203 -0.75 -2.08 16.51
C ALA A 203 -1.29 -2.77 17.78
N ARG A 204 -1.77 -4.00 17.68
CA ARG A 204 -2.22 -4.80 18.83
C ARG A 204 -1.08 -5.10 19.80
N ALA A 205 0.11 -5.43 19.30
CA ALA A 205 1.29 -5.68 20.12
C ALA A 205 1.70 -4.43 20.92
N ILE A 206 1.76 -3.27 20.28
CA ILE A 206 2.06 -1.99 20.95
C ILE A 206 0.99 -1.66 22.00
N ARG A 207 -0.28 -1.86 21.67
CA ARG A 207 -1.38 -1.65 22.63
C ARG A 207 -1.25 -2.57 23.85
N ALA A 208 -0.90 -3.83 23.63
CA ALA A 208 -0.70 -4.80 24.70
C ALA A 208 0.49 -4.44 25.59
N ASP A 209 1.60 -4.02 24.99
CA ASP A 209 2.79 -3.56 25.70
C ASP A 209 2.50 -2.33 26.58
N ILE A 210 1.84 -1.31 26.03
CA ILE A 210 1.45 -0.13 26.81
C ILE A 210 0.46 -0.50 27.92
N LYS A 211 -0.48 -1.41 27.66
CA LYS A 211 -1.37 -1.93 28.71
C LYS A 211 -0.57 -2.56 29.85
N HIS A 212 0.41 -3.38 29.54
CA HIS A 212 1.25 -4.02 30.55
C HIS A 212 2.07 -2.99 31.34
N LEU A 213 2.62 -1.97 30.68
CA LEU A 213 3.31 -0.86 31.35
C LEU A 213 2.39 -0.09 32.30
N VAL A 214 1.15 0.18 31.89
CA VAL A 214 0.15 0.83 32.74
C VAL A 214 -0.15 0.00 33.99
N GLU A 215 -0.41 -1.30 33.83
CA GLU A 215 -0.67 -2.23 34.94
C GLU A 215 0.52 -2.30 35.90
N THR A 216 1.75 -2.34 35.35
CA THR A 216 2.99 -2.35 36.13
C THR A 216 3.14 -1.06 36.94
N THR A 217 2.83 0.10 36.36
CA THR A 217 2.92 1.39 37.05
C THR A 217 1.86 1.53 38.13
N GLN A 218 0.63 1.08 37.88
CA GLN A 218 -0.41 1.01 38.90
C GLN A 218 -0.02 0.10 40.06
N TYR A 219 0.59 -1.05 39.78
CA TYR A 219 1.11 -1.95 40.81
C TYR A 219 2.22 -1.28 41.65
N LYS A 220 3.18 -0.61 40.99
CA LYS A 220 4.23 0.15 41.68
C LYS A 220 3.66 1.30 42.53
N PHE A 221 2.64 1.99 42.03
CA PHE A 221 1.93 3.02 42.80
C PHE A 221 1.30 2.43 44.05
N ARG A 222 0.53 1.35 43.95
CA ARG A 222 -0.12 0.69 45.10
C ARG A 222 0.91 0.19 46.12
N ASN A 223 2.02 -0.36 45.67
CA ASN A 223 3.10 -0.77 46.57
C ASN A 223 3.74 0.41 47.30
N CYS A 224 3.98 1.51 46.61
CA CYS A 224 4.45 2.75 47.24
C CYS A 224 3.42 3.28 48.23
N PHE A 225 2.14 3.19 47.87
CA PHE A 225 1.05 3.58 48.74
C PHE A 225 1.10 2.81 50.07
N LEU A 226 1.30 1.49 50.02
CA LEU A 226 1.38 0.65 51.21
C LEU A 226 2.68 0.82 52.02
N THR A 227 3.80 1.09 51.36
CA THR A 227 5.15 0.99 51.99
C THR A 227 5.88 2.32 52.14
N GLY A 228 5.42 3.38 51.48
CA GLY A 228 6.11 4.66 51.34
C GLY A 228 7.40 4.61 50.51
N ARG A 229 7.68 3.48 49.83
CA ARG A 229 8.92 3.21 49.08
C ARG A 229 8.70 2.99 47.59
#